data_AF-A0A150IHT4-F1
#
_entry.id   AF-A0A150IHT4-F1
#
_cell.length_a   1.000
_cell.length_b   1.000
_cell.length_c   1.000
_cell.angle_alpha   90.00
_cell.angle_beta   90.00
_cell.angle_gamma   90.00
#
_symmetry.space_group_name_H-M   'P 1'
#
loop_
_entity.id
_entity.type
_entity.pdbx_description
1 polymer ?
#
loop_
_entity_poly.entity_id
_entity_poly.type
_entity_poly.pdbx_seq_one_letter_code
_entity_poly.pdbx_strand_id
1 'polypeptide(L)'
;MSFDPQLLLDLADKLCNDTNYHDESKYRTSISRAYYAAYLTARDNLESTGVSFSKTTTVHKEVIEKLRKKNRLAGNMLFNLRKERNNADYELDIEIKKGIAISCLKSSRIIIEKL
;
A
#
# COMPACT_ATOMS: atom_id res chain seq x y z
N MET A 1 8.10 21.20 1.38
CA MET A 1 7.11 20.33 2.06
C MET A 1 7.15 18.97 1.37
N SER A 2 7.32 17.88 2.11
CA SER A 2 7.10 16.53 1.56
C SER A 2 5.60 16.27 1.43
N PHE A 3 5.22 15.45 0.47
CA PHE A 3 3.84 14.98 0.34
C PHE A 3 3.51 14.02 1.48
N ASP A 4 2.34 14.15 2.10
CA ASP A 4 1.87 13.25 3.16
C ASP A 4 1.25 11.97 2.55
N PRO A 5 1.85 10.78 2.72
CA PRO A 5 1.31 9.54 2.19
C PRO A 5 -0.07 9.16 2.75
N GLN A 6 -0.46 9.65 3.93
CA GLN A 6 -1.78 9.39 4.53
C GLN A 6 -2.92 9.89 3.62
N LEU A 7 -2.67 10.97 2.86
CA LEU A 7 -3.63 11.49 1.88
C LEU A 7 -3.99 10.47 0.79
N LEU A 8 -3.08 9.53 0.46
CA LEU A 8 -3.37 8.44 -0.48
C LEU A 8 -4.31 7.41 0.13
N LEU A 9 -4.16 7.10 1.42
CA LEU A 9 -5.06 6.18 2.11
C LEU A 9 -6.46 6.79 2.25
N ASP A 10 -6.55 8.08 2.57
CA ASP A 10 -7.82 8.80 2.65
C ASP A 10 -8.52 8.86 1.28
N LEU A 11 -7.77 9.09 0.20
CA LEU A 11 -8.28 9.02 -1.16
C LEU A 11 -8.77 7.61 -1.51
N ALA A 12 -8.00 6.58 -1.14
CA ALA A 12 -8.36 5.19 -1.39
C ALA A 12 -9.67 4.80 -0.69
N ASP A 13 -9.86 5.23 0.56
CA ASP A 13 -11.08 4.95 1.33
C ASP A 13 -12.31 5.63 0.71
N LYS A 14 -12.16 6.90 0.28
CA LYS A 14 -13.22 7.63 -0.43
C LYS A 14 -13.58 6.94 -1.74
N LEU A 15 -12.60 6.65 -2.59
CA LEU A 15 -12.81 5.98 -3.89
C LEU A 15 -13.48 4.61 -3.74
N CYS A 16 -13.08 3.82 -2.73
CA CYS A 16 -13.65 2.50 -2.50
C CYS A 16 -15.16 2.54 -2.16
N ASN A 17 -15.65 3.68 -1.66
CA ASN A 17 -17.05 3.86 -1.28
C ASN A 17 -17.83 4.78 -2.24
N ASP A 18 -17.17 5.36 -3.23
CA ASP A 18 -17.79 6.25 -4.21
C ASP A 18 -18.73 5.47 -5.15
N THR A 19 -19.92 6.01 -5.43
CA THR A 19 -20.93 5.40 -6.29
C THR A 19 -20.87 5.89 -7.74
N ASN A 20 -20.07 6.90 -8.05
CA ASN A 20 -19.95 7.51 -9.39
C ASN A 20 -18.97 6.76 -10.30
N TYR A 21 -18.19 5.84 -9.76
CA TYR A 21 -17.20 5.07 -10.51
C TYR A 21 -17.58 3.59 -10.62
N HIS A 22 -17.19 2.99 -11.75
CA HIS A 22 -17.28 1.56 -11.96
C HIS A 22 -16.58 0.80 -10.83
N ASP A 23 -17.25 -0.24 -10.33
CA ASP A 23 -16.87 -0.97 -9.14
C ASP A 23 -15.44 -1.50 -9.21
N GLU A 24 -15.11 -2.22 -10.26
CA GLU A 24 -13.78 -2.82 -10.37
C GLU A 24 -12.68 -1.75 -10.50
N SER A 25 -12.94 -0.68 -11.26
CA SER A 25 -11.96 0.38 -11.51
C SER A 25 -11.60 1.14 -10.24
N LYS A 26 -12.60 1.45 -9.39
CA LYS A 26 -12.35 2.13 -8.11
C LYS A 26 -11.73 1.18 -7.09
N TYR A 27 -12.09 -0.10 -7.06
CA TYR A 27 -11.49 -1.07 -6.14
C TYR A 27 -10.01 -1.31 -6.47
N ARG A 28 -9.67 -1.51 -7.75
CA ARG A 28 -8.27 -1.64 -8.21
C ARG A 28 -7.44 -0.42 -7.83
N THR A 29 -7.96 0.77 -8.14
CA THR A 29 -7.30 2.04 -7.81
C THR A 29 -7.12 2.22 -6.29
N SER A 30 -8.14 1.86 -5.50
CA SER A 30 -8.09 1.95 -4.04
C SER A 30 -6.99 1.06 -3.45
N ILE A 31 -6.84 -0.18 -3.94
CA ILE A 31 -5.75 -1.08 -3.52
C ILE A 31 -4.39 -0.47 -3.85
N SER A 32 -4.22 0.05 -5.06
CA SER A 32 -2.97 0.70 -5.48
C SER A 32 -2.61 1.87 -4.56
N ARG A 33 -3.55 2.77 -4.26
CA ARG A 33 -3.35 3.90 -3.36
C ARG A 33 -3.09 3.47 -1.91
N ALA A 34 -3.81 2.47 -1.41
CA ALA A 34 -3.58 1.90 -0.09
C ALA A 34 -2.15 1.33 0.07
N TYR A 35 -1.66 0.63 -0.96
CA TYR A 35 -0.28 0.13 -0.97
C TYR A 35 0.73 1.28 -0.94
N TYR A 36 0.56 2.31 -1.80
CA TYR A 36 1.51 3.41 -1.85
C TYR A 36 1.52 4.24 -0.56
N ALA A 37 0.38 4.43 0.10
CA ALA A 37 0.34 5.06 1.43
C ALA A 37 1.27 4.32 2.41
N ALA A 38 1.03 3.02 2.62
CA ALA A 38 1.82 2.21 3.55
C ALA A 38 3.29 2.09 3.13
N TYR A 39 3.58 1.92 1.83
CA TYR A 39 4.94 1.79 1.32
C TYR A 39 5.76 3.07 1.53
N LEU A 40 5.19 4.23 1.20
CA LEU A 40 5.89 5.51 1.35
C LEU A 40 6.10 5.84 2.82
N THR A 41 5.09 5.66 3.68
CA THR A 41 5.26 5.83 5.14
C THR A 41 6.33 4.89 5.70
N ALA A 42 6.34 3.62 5.28
CA ALA A 42 7.36 2.66 5.70
C ALA A 42 8.76 3.05 5.24
N ARG A 43 8.90 3.52 3.99
CA ARG A 43 10.18 3.97 3.46
C ARG A 43 10.68 5.19 4.24
N ASP A 44 9.84 6.20 4.41
CA ASP A 44 10.20 7.44 5.10
C ASP A 44 10.56 7.17 6.58
N ASN A 45 9.85 6.27 7.27
CA ASN A 45 10.18 5.82 8.64
C ASN A 45 11.52 5.08 8.73
N LEU A 46 11.90 4.33 7.69
CA LEU A 46 13.19 3.65 7.66
C LEU A 46 14.31 4.63 7.30
N GLU A 47 14.07 5.55 6.37
CA GLU A 47 15.01 6.62 6.02
C GLU A 47 15.30 7.54 7.20
N SER A 48 14.31 7.84 8.04
CA SER A 48 14.50 8.63 9.27
C SER A 48 15.38 7.91 10.32
N THR A 49 15.61 6.60 10.17
CA THR A 49 16.56 5.81 10.98
C THR A 49 17.95 5.68 10.35
N GLY A 50 18.22 6.39 9.25
CA GLY A 50 19.49 6.37 8.53
C GLY A 50 19.63 5.27 7.48
N VAL A 51 18.56 4.55 7.15
CA VAL A 51 18.56 3.60 6.03
C VAL A 51 18.51 4.38 4.71
N SER A 52 19.32 4.00 3.73
CA SER A 52 19.21 4.51 2.36
C SER A 52 18.76 3.40 1.44
N PHE A 53 17.91 3.73 0.47
CA PHE A 53 17.39 2.78 -0.50
C PHE A 53 17.88 3.08 -1.92
N SER A 54 18.00 2.04 -2.75
CA SER A 54 18.34 2.20 -4.16
C SER A 54 17.19 2.86 -4.94
N LYS A 55 17.50 3.55 -6.05
CA LYS A 55 16.48 4.15 -6.95
C LYS A 55 16.07 3.20 -8.08
N THR A 56 16.12 1.90 -7.83
CA THR A 56 15.82 0.87 -8.84
C THR A 56 14.45 0.22 -8.59
N THR A 57 14.03 -0.67 -9.48
CA THR A 57 12.78 -1.43 -9.30
C THR A 57 12.81 -2.39 -8.11
N THR A 58 13.99 -2.73 -7.56
CA THR A 58 14.12 -3.61 -6.38
C THR A 58 13.80 -2.90 -5.07
N VAL A 59 13.69 -1.57 -5.09
CA VAL A 59 13.44 -0.72 -3.92
C VAL A 59 12.23 -1.18 -3.09
N HIS A 60 11.16 -1.64 -3.75
CA HIS A 60 9.97 -2.11 -3.05
C HIS A 60 10.25 -3.35 -2.19
N LYS A 61 11.06 -4.28 -2.71
CA LYS A 61 11.48 -5.48 -1.98
C LYS A 61 12.41 -5.10 -0.83
N GLU A 62 13.34 -4.18 -1.07
CA GLU A 62 14.28 -3.70 -0.03
C GLU A 62 13.55 -3.08 1.17
N VAL A 63 12.59 -2.17 0.93
CA VAL A 63 11.77 -1.56 1.99
C VAL A 63 11.00 -2.62 2.77
N ILE A 64 10.36 -3.58 2.10
CA ILE A 64 9.63 -4.67 2.74
C ILE A 64 10.54 -5.51 3.64
N GLU A 65 11.72 -5.91 3.15
CA GLU A 65 12.64 -6.75 3.94
C GLU A 65 13.24 -5.96 5.12
N LYS A 66 13.57 -4.69 4.94
CA LYS A 66 14.05 -3.82 6.03
C LYS A 66 12.95 -3.59 7.06
N LEU A 67 11.72 -3.32 6.63
CA LEU A 67 10.58 -3.20 7.53
C LEU A 67 10.34 -4.51 8.28
N ARG A 68 10.38 -5.66 7.61
CA ARG A 68 10.20 -6.98 8.22
C ARG A 68 11.25 -7.26 9.31
N LYS A 69 12.49 -6.80 9.15
CA LYS A 69 13.53 -6.90 10.18
C LYS A 69 13.23 -6.05 11.41
N LYS A 70 12.66 -4.85 11.24
CA LYS A 70 12.29 -3.93 12.34
C LYS A 70 10.97 -4.32 13.02
N ASN A 71 9.97 -4.69 12.21
CA ASN A 71 8.64 -5.09 12.61
C ASN A 71 8.12 -6.17 11.64
N ARG A 72 8.23 -7.43 12.08
CA ARG A 72 7.89 -8.61 11.24
C ARG A 72 6.43 -8.60 10.79
N LEU A 73 5.51 -8.16 11.65
CA LEU A 73 4.08 -8.09 11.32
C LEU A 73 3.84 -7.06 10.20
N ALA A 74 4.30 -5.82 10.40
CA ALA A 74 4.12 -4.75 9.41
C ALA A 74 4.79 -5.09 8.07
N GLY A 75 5.99 -5.68 8.09
CA GLY A 75 6.68 -6.12 6.87
C GLY A 75 5.94 -7.22 6.11
N ASN A 76 5.33 -8.18 6.81
CA ASN A 76 4.51 -9.21 6.18
C ASN A 76 3.21 -8.65 5.59
N MET A 77 2.56 -7.72 6.30
CA MET A 77 1.37 -7.05 5.80
C MET A 77 1.68 -6.21 4.55
N LEU A 78 2.79 -5.47 4.55
CA LEU A 78 3.23 -4.67 3.39
C LEU A 78 3.58 -5.57 2.19
N PHE A 79 4.19 -6.73 2.44
CA PHE A 79 4.43 -7.74 1.40
C PHE A 79 3.12 -8.21 0.75
N ASN A 80 2.11 -8.54 1.56
CA ASN A 80 0.81 -8.97 1.04
C ASN A 80 0.10 -7.85 0.29
N LEU A 81 0.13 -6.61 0.79
CA LEU A 81 -0.40 -5.44 0.07
C LEU A 81 0.25 -5.27 -1.31
N ARG A 82 1.56 -5.49 -1.42
CA ARG A 82 2.24 -5.42 -2.72
C ARG A 82 1.72 -6.49 -3.68
N LYS A 83 1.43 -7.71 -3.19
CA LYS A 83 0.85 -8.77 -4.02
C LYS A 83 -0.55 -8.38 -4.51
N GLU A 84 -1.41 -7.90 -3.60
CA GLU A 84 -2.75 -7.44 -3.98
C GLU A 84 -2.72 -6.27 -4.96
N ARG A 85 -1.78 -5.32 -4.78
CA ARG A 85 -1.56 -4.23 -5.73
C ARG A 85 -1.12 -4.74 -7.10
N ASN A 86 -0.25 -5.74 -7.17
CA ASN A 86 0.15 -6.32 -8.46
C ASN A 86 -1.04 -7.01 -9.15
N ASN A 87 -1.83 -7.78 -8.41
CA ASN A 87 -3.06 -8.39 -8.90
C ASN A 87 -4.03 -7.32 -9.44
N ALA A 88 -4.27 -6.27 -8.66
CA ALA A 88 -5.17 -5.19 -9.01
C ALA A 88 -4.71 -4.35 -10.21
N ASP A 89 -3.41 -4.13 -10.38
CA ASP A 89 -2.90 -3.23 -11.43
C ASP A 89 -2.54 -3.96 -12.73
N TYR A 90 -2.25 -5.28 -12.70
CA TYR A 90 -1.71 -6.00 -13.87
C TYR A 90 -2.51 -7.24 -14.28
N GLU A 91 -3.20 -7.93 -13.36
CA GLU A 91 -3.97 -9.13 -13.69
C GLU A 91 -5.38 -8.69 -14.15
N LEU A 92 -5.59 -8.68 -15.47
CA LEU A 92 -6.83 -8.21 -16.10
C LEU A 92 -7.90 -9.30 -16.28
N ASP A 93 -7.53 -10.55 -16.02
CA ASP A 93 -8.37 -11.75 -16.15
C ASP A 93 -9.08 -12.15 -14.85
N ILE A 94 -8.80 -11.44 -13.75
CA ILE A 94 -9.46 -11.61 -12.44
C ILE A 94 -10.41 -10.46 -12.14
N GLU A 95 -11.50 -10.71 -11.42
CA GLU A 95 -12.39 -9.65 -10.92
C GLU A 95 -11.94 -9.20 -9.53
N ILE A 96 -11.67 -7.89 -9.35
CA ILE A 96 -11.38 -7.33 -8.02
C ILE A 96 -12.68 -6.93 -7.31
N LYS A 97 -12.97 -7.60 -6.19
CA LYS A 97 -14.17 -7.35 -5.37
C LYS A 97 -13.91 -6.35 -4.25
N LYS A 98 -14.96 -5.63 -3.84
CA LYS A 98 -14.94 -4.64 -2.74
C LYS A 98 -14.28 -5.17 -1.46
N GLY A 99 -14.53 -6.43 -1.10
CA GLY A 99 -13.96 -7.05 0.10
C GLY A 99 -12.43 -7.06 0.12
N ILE A 100 -11.79 -7.28 -1.04
CA ILE A 100 -10.33 -7.24 -1.18
C ILE A 100 -9.81 -5.83 -0.96
N ALA A 101 -10.45 -4.83 -1.57
CA ALA A 101 -10.10 -3.43 -1.38
C ALA A 101 -10.21 -2.99 0.09
N ILE A 102 -11.30 -3.34 0.78
CA ILE A 102 -11.48 -3.06 2.22
C ILE A 102 -10.39 -3.73 3.07
N SER A 103 -10.03 -4.98 2.76
CA SER A 103 -8.94 -5.68 3.47
C SER A 103 -7.59 -4.97 3.28
N CYS A 104 -7.32 -4.49 2.07
CA CYS A 104 -6.11 -3.72 1.76
C CYS A 104 -6.08 -2.36 2.50
N LEU A 105 -7.20 -1.63 2.51
CA LEU A 105 -7.34 -0.37 3.26
C LEU A 105 -7.05 -0.58 4.76
N LYS A 106 -7.64 -1.62 5.37
CA LYS A 106 -7.39 -1.98 6.77
C LYS A 106 -5.93 -2.34 7.01
N SER A 107 -5.34 -3.14 6.13
CA SER A 107 -3.93 -3.53 6.25
C SER A 107 -3.00 -2.33 6.16
N SER A 108 -3.27 -1.40 5.24
CA SER A 108 -2.50 -0.16 5.08
C SER A 108 -2.57 0.69 6.35
N ARG A 109 -3.77 0.88 6.90
CA ARG A 109 -3.98 1.62 8.16
C ARG A 109 -3.20 1.00 9.33
N ILE A 110 -3.29 -0.33 9.51
CA ILE A 110 -2.56 -1.04 10.58
C ILE A 110 -1.04 -0.90 10.39
N ILE A 111 -0.52 -0.95 9.17
CA ILE A 111 0.92 -0.74 8.94
C ILE A 111 1.32 0.66 9.38
N ILE A 112 0.59 1.69 8.92
CA ILE A 112 0.90 3.09 9.25
C ILE A 112 0.85 3.34 10.76
N GLU A 113 -0.15 2.81 11.47
CA GLU A 113 -0.27 2.91 12.93
C GLU A 113 0.86 2.22 13.71
N LYS A 114 1.62 1.32 13.08
CA LYS A 114 2.70 0.53 13.70
C LYS A 114 4.10 1.06 13.38
N LEU A 115 4.23 2.16 12.64
CA LEU A 115 5.49 2.79 12.24
C LEU A 115 5.78 4.01 13.10
#